data_AF-A0A355PHS2-F1
#
_entry.id   AF-A0A355PHS2-F1
#
_cell.length_a   1.000
_cell.length_b   1.000
_cell.length_c   1.000
_cell.angle_alpha   90.00
_cell.angle_beta   90.00
_cell.angle_gamma   90.00
#
_symmetry.space_group_name_H-M   'P 1'
#
loop_
_entity.id
_entity.type
_entity.pdbx_description
1 polymer ?
#
loop_
_entity_poly.entity_id
_entity_poly.type
_entity_poly.pdbx_seq_one_letter_code
_entity_poly.pdbx_strand_id
1 'polypeptide(L)'
;RDPVFGPLIVFGIGGYKVNVLADRQVALPPLNMSLASDVVGRTHAASLIREHSADPERDIQHLCQLLVKLSQMASDLTDLRGLELNPLLLNRDGMLAVDFAMDLGHPARFAIMPYPEELREWVTLNNGWQVEVRPIRAEDAPLITTFHRQLSEESIRFRYFHNKSNLTQRDLSILSHINYDRQMAFIAEHQHDDGSKEMLGVVRVWNDPDNIRTEFSIIIRDDLQGLGIGSLLMKKMIDYCTSIGTLEMIGKIMVDNHPMRALMKHLGFRCRYNMEEQVIDAVLRLNEPDSEWQRHRLESQPD
;
A
#
# COMPACT_ATOMS: atom_id res chain seq x y z
N ARG A 1 22.76 -0.78 -4.89
CA ARG A 1 22.01 -0.58 -3.62
C ARG A 1 22.78 0.39 -2.74
N ASP A 2 22.06 1.17 -1.94
CA ASP A 2 22.62 1.96 -0.85
C ASP A 2 22.46 1.19 0.48
N PRO A 3 23.43 1.27 1.43
CA PRO A 3 23.34 0.57 2.72
C PRO A 3 22.20 1.02 3.63
N VAL A 4 21.71 2.26 3.47
CA VAL A 4 20.66 2.86 4.31
C VAL A 4 19.31 2.79 3.61
N PHE A 5 19.23 3.23 2.36
CA PHE A 5 17.97 3.34 1.62
C PHE A 5 17.57 2.06 0.87
N GLY A 6 18.49 1.10 0.74
CA GLY A 6 18.25 -0.14 0.01
C GLY A 6 18.31 0.05 -1.51
N PRO A 7 17.35 -0.49 -2.28
CA PRO A 7 17.30 -0.31 -3.72
C PRO A 7 17.14 1.16 -4.13
N LEU A 8 17.85 1.56 -5.18
CA LEU A 8 17.75 2.86 -5.81
C LEU A 8 17.97 2.70 -7.31
N ILE A 9 17.31 3.55 -8.10
CA ILE A 9 17.48 3.64 -9.55
C ILE A 9 18.20 4.93 -9.86
N VAL A 10 19.27 4.84 -10.64
CA VAL A 10 19.99 6.00 -11.18
C VAL A 10 19.77 6.03 -12.69
N PHE A 11 19.28 7.15 -13.19
CA PHE A 11 19.06 7.36 -14.62
C PHE A 11 19.75 8.65 -15.07
N GLY A 12 20.42 8.62 -16.22
CA GLY A 12 21.14 9.77 -16.79
C GLY A 12 22.04 9.37 -17.95
N ILE A 13 22.60 10.35 -18.64
CA ILE A 13 23.53 10.10 -19.76
C ILE A 13 24.93 9.75 -19.24
N GLY A 14 25.53 8.72 -19.85
CA GLY A 14 26.97 8.45 -19.76
C GLY A 14 27.73 9.00 -20.98
N GLY A 15 28.95 9.49 -20.77
CA GLY A 15 29.83 9.92 -21.87
C GLY A 15 30.84 10.99 -21.47
N TYR A 16 31.96 11.08 -22.21
CA TYR A 16 33.10 11.95 -21.90
C TYR A 16 32.83 13.46 -22.01
N LYS A 17 31.72 13.86 -22.67
CA LYS A 17 31.34 15.28 -22.89
C LYS A 17 30.27 15.81 -21.95
N VAL A 18 29.66 14.94 -21.14
CA VAL A 18 28.58 15.34 -20.22
C VAL A 18 29.17 15.38 -18.82
N ASN A 19 28.83 16.40 -18.03
CA ASN A 19 29.15 16.38 -16.60
C ASN A 19 28.32 15.25 -15.96
N VAL A 20 28.92 14.06 -15.86
CA VAL A 20 28.29 12.80 -15.45
C VAL A 20 27.58 12.92 -14.09
N LEU A 21 28.00 13.86 -13.23
CA LEU A 21 27.37 14.11 -11.93
C LEU A 21 26.14 15.02 -12.01
N ALA A 22 26.04 15.90 -13.00
CA ALA A 22 24.96 16.88 -13.12
C ALA A 22 23.69 16.31 -13.77
N ASP A 23 23.80 15.21 -14.50
CA ASP A 23 22.68 14.64 -15.29
C ASP A 23 22.06 13.36 -14.67
N ARG A 24 22.52 12.96 -13.48
CA ARG A 24 22.00 11.77 -12.80
C ARG A 24 20.82 12.12 -11.91
N GLN A 25 19.68 11.53 -12.22
CA GLN A 25 18.51 11.52 -11.35
C GLN A 25 18.47 10.22 -10.56
N VAL A 26 18.18 10.33 -9.27
CA VAL A 26 18.06 9.20 -8.35
C VAL A 26 16.61 9.05 -7.96
N ALA A 27 16.11 7.83 -7.95
CA ALA A 27 14.75 7.50 -7.53
C ALA A 27 14.75 6.28 -6.61
N LEU A 28 13.79 6.25 -5.69
CA LEU A 28 13.56 5.12 -4.79
C LEU A 28 12.42 4.26 -5.37
N PRO A 29 12.67 2.99 -5.71
CA PRO A 29 11.62 2.01 -5.97
C PRO A 29 10.61 1.89 -4.82
N PRO A 30 9.34 1.55 -5.08
CA PRO A 30 8.75 1.28 -6.39
C PRO A 30 8.43 2.55 -7.23
N LEU A 31 8.62 2.49 -8.54
CA LEU A 31 8.26 3.55 -9.49
C LEU A 31 6.97 3.21 -10.24
N ASN A 32 6.07 4.19 -10.35
CA ASN A 32 4.97 4.17 -11.32
C ASN A 32 5.31 5.04 -12.54
N MET A 33 4.41 5.09 -13.52
CA MET A 33 4.63 5.87 -14.75
C MET A 33 4.83 7.36 -14.51
N SER A 34 4.17 7.94 -13.50
CA SER A 34 4.33 9.37 -13.16
C SER A 34 5.71 9.64 -12.57
N LEU A 35 6.16 8.84 -11.60
CA LEU A 35 7.48 8.96 -11.00
C LEU A 35 8.59 8.73 -12.03
N ALA A 36 8.43 7.72 -12.90
CA ALA A 36 9.38 7.46 -13.97
C ALA A 36 9.45 8.63 -14.96
N SER A 37 8.31 9.21 -15.33
CA SER A 37 8.25 10.40 -16.18
C SER A 37 8.95 11.60 -15.55
N ASP A 38 8.79 11.81 -14.24
CA ASP A 38 9.48 12.88 -13.52
C ASP A 38 11.00 12.67 -13.49
N VAL A 39 11.46 11.43 -13.29
CA VAL A 39 12.89 11.06 -13.32
C VAL A 39 13.47 11.33 -14.70
N VAL A 40 12.84 10.83 -15.77
CA VAL A 40 13.31 11.02 -17.14
C VAL A 40 13.28 12.50 -17.51
N GLY A 41 12.17 13.19 -17.23
CA GLY A 41 11.95 14.59 -17.61
C GLY A 41 12.93 15.59 -16.99
N ARG A 42 13.62 15.22 -15.91
CA ARG A 42 14.64 16.03 -15.22
C ARG A 42 16.08 15.77 -15.71
N THR A 43 16.25 14.96 -16.75
CA THR A 43 17.56 14.68 -17.37
C THR A 43 17.73 15.40 -18.71
N HIS A 44 18.99 15.61 -19.08
CA HIS A 44 19.41 16.01 -20.41
C HIS A 44 19.06 14.95 -21.46
N ALA A 45 18.95 13.67 -21.08
CA ALA A 45 18.44 12.61 -21.97
C ALA A 45 17.07 12.97 -22.54
N ALA A 46 16.15 13.48 -21.71
CA ALA A 46 14.84 13.92 -22.18
C ALA A 46 14.94 15.11 -23.15
N SER A 47 15.87 16.05 -22.95
CA SER A 47 16.10 17.16 -23.89
C SER A 47 16.57 16.64 -25.25
N LEU A 48 17.58 15.76 -25.25
CA LEU A 48 18.13 15.20 -26.48
C LEU A 48 17.08 14.39 -27.25
N ILE A 49 16.25 13.62 -26.56
CA ILE A 49 15.17 12.84 -27.18
C ILE A 49 14.13 13.78 -27.83
N ARG A 50 13.72 14.86 -27.13
CA ARG A 50 12.80 15.86 -27.70
C ARG A 50 13.37 16.58 -28.92
N GLU A 51 14.68 16.78 -28.96
CA GLU A 51 15.35 17.48 -30.07
C GLU A 51 15.62 16.57 -31.28
N HIS A 52 15.92 15.29 -31.07
CA HIS A 52 16.48 14.41 -32.11
C HIS A 52 15.62 13.19 -32.45
N SER A 53 14.65 12.81 -31.61
CA SER A 53 13.77 11.69 -31.91
C SER A 53 12.71 12.08 -32.94
N ALA A 54 12.32 11.12 -33.78
CA ALA A 54 11.19 11.26 -34.70
C ALA A 54 9.83 11.20 -33.98
N ASP A 55 9.77 10.55 -32.81
CA ASP A 55 8.58 10.43 -31.96
C ASP A 55 8.99 10.52 -30.47
N PRO A 56 9.22 11.74 -29.96
CA PRO A 56 9.72 11.93 -28.61
C PRO A 56 8.79 11.41 -27.51
N GLU A 57 7.46 11.48 -27.72
CA GLU A 57 6.48 11.05 -26.72
C GLU A 57 6.55 9.53 -26.52
N ARG A 58 6.59 8.77 -27.62
CA ARG A 58 6.74 7.32 -27.58
C ARG A 58 8.06 6.89 -26.96
N ASP A 59 9.16 7.56 -27.30
CA ASP A 59 10.49 7.21 -26.79
C ASP A 59 10.63 7.49 -25.29
N ILE A 60 10.11 8.62 -24.82
CA ILE A 60 10.04 8.92 -23.38
C ILE A 60 9.16 7.88 -22.67
N GLN A 61 8.01 7.53 -23.25
CA GLN A 61 7.13 6.51 -22.68
C GLN A 61 7.83 5.14 -22.56
N HIS A 62 8.59 4.71 -23.56
CA HIS A 62 9.35 3.47 -23.50
C HIS A 62 10.44 3.50 -22.42
N LEU A 63 11.14 4.62 -22.25
CA LEU A 63 12.11 4.78 -21.15
C LEU A 63 11.43 4.71 -19.79
N CYS A 64 10.29 5.39 -19.62
CA CYS A 64 9.51 5.31 -18.39
C CYS A 64 9.08 3.87 -18.09
N GLN A 65 8.62 3.12 -19.10
CA GLN A 65 8.27 1.70 -18.95
C GLN A 65 9.47 0.84 -18.56
N LEU A 66 10.67 1.11 -19.10
CA LEU A 66 11.89 0.42 -18.67
C LEU A 66 12.20 0.71 -17.21
N LEU A 67 12.16 1.96 -16.76
CA LEU A 67 12.41 2.32 -15.37
C LEU A 67 11.40 1.66 -14.42
N VAL A 68 10.12 1.63 -14.80
CA VAL A 68 9.08 0.91 -14.03
C VAL A 68 9.40 -0.59 -13.97
N LYS A 69 9.78 -1.22 -15.07
CA LYS A 69 10.16 -2.65 -15.09
C LYS A 69 11.41 -2.95 -14.26
N LEU A 70 12.42 -2.07 -14.30
CA LEU A 70 13.61 -2.18 -13.44
C LEU A 70 13.24 -2.03 -11.96
N SER A 71 12.29 -1.14 -11.68
CA SER A 71 11.77 -0.95 -10.33
C SER A 71 10.99 -2.15 -9.81
N GLN A 72 10.17 -2.78 -10.68
CA GLN A 72 9.48 -4.03 -10.36
C GLN A 72 10.49 -5.16 -10.15
N MET A 73 11.48 -5.30 -11.03
CA MET A 73 12.53 -6.31 -10.92
C MET A 73 13.31 -6.17 -9.62
N ALA A 74 13.62 -4.94 -9.18
CA ALA A 74 14.25 -4.72 -7.89
C ALA A 74 13.37 -5.22 -6.73
N SER A 75 12.05 -5.05 -6.83
CA SER A 75 11.04 -5.47 -5.84
C SER A 75 10.88 -6.99 -5.77
N ASP A 76 10.83 -7.64 -6.94
CA ASP A 76 10.62 -9.09 -7.05
C ASP A 76 11.90 -9.88 -6.72
N LEU A 77 13.07 -9.35 -7.11
CA LEU A 77 14.37 -9.99 -6.90
C LEU A 77 15.07 -9.36 -5.70
N THR A 78 14.63 -9.75 -4.49
CA THR A 78 15.16 -9.19 -3.24
C THR A 78 16.66 -9.42 -3.06
N ASP A 79 17.28 -10.37 -3.77
CA ASP A 79 18.72 -10.65 -3.81
C ASP A 79 19.51 -9.84 -4.86
N LEU A 80 18.86 -9.11 -5.77
CA LEU A 80 19.51 -8.25 -6.80
C LEU A 80 20.30 -7.07 -6.22
N ARG A 81 21.60 -7.25 -5.94
CA ARG A 81 22.49 -6.24 -5.34
C ARG A 81 22.76 -5.05 -6.27
N GLY A 82 22.87 -5.30 -7.57
CA GLY A 82 23.12 -4.28 -8.58
C GLY A 82 22.72 -4.75 -9.98
N LEU A 83 22.23 -3.82 -10.78
CA LEU A 83 21.99 -3.98 -12.21
C LEU A 83 22.39 -2.68 -12.90
N GLU A 84 23.28 -2.76 -13.86
CA GLU A 84 23.68 -1.66 -14.72
C GLU A 84 23.32 -2.01 -16.17
N LEU A 85 22.60 -1.11 -16.85
CA LEU A 85 22.36 -1.18 -18.29
C LEU A 85 23.14 -0.05 -18.95
N ASN A 86 24.31 -0.37 -19.51
CA ASN A 86 25.22 0.63 -20.05
C ASN A 86 26.14 0.00 -21.11
N PRO A 87 26.01 0.37 -22.41
CA PRO A 87 25.17 1.45 -22.94
C PRO A 87 23.73 1.02 -23.25
N LEU A 88 22.79 1.95 -23.05
CA LEU A 88 21.41 1.86 -23.51
C LEU A 88 21.24 2.73 -24.75
N LEU A 89 21.01 2.11 -25.91
CA LEU A 89 20.78 2.79 -27.17
C LEU A 89 19.30 3.01 -27.42
N LEU A 90 18.97 4.18 -27.94
CA LEU A 90 17.66 4.53 -28.44
C LEU A 90 17.81 4.96 -29.90
N ASN A 91 17.13 4.26 -30.81
CA ASN A 91 17.14 4.55 -32.24
C ASN A 91 15.72 4.43 -32.81
N ARG A 92 15.58 4.55 -34.14
CA ARG A 92 14.28 4.47 -34.82
C ARG A 92 13.58 3.11 -34.70
N ASP A 93 14.34 2.05 -34.48
CA ASP A 93 13.82 0.68 -34.33
C ASP A 93 13.41 0.39 -32.88
N GLY A 94 13.82 1.24 -31.93
CA GLY A 94 13.43 1.20 -30.53
C GLY A 94 14.63 1.31 -29.59
N MET A 95 14.50 0.66 -28.44
CA MET A 95 15.47 0.71 -27.36
C MET A 95 16.22 -0.62 -27.24
N LEU A 96 17.55 -0.56 -27.14
CA LEU A 96 18.44 -1.72 -27.05
C LEU A 96 19.44 -1.53 -25.92
N ALA A 97 19.43 -2.43 -24.94
CA ALA A 97 20.52 -2.56 -23.98
C ALA A 97 21.66 -3.34 -24.66
N VAL A 98 22.77 -2.67 -24.94
CA VAL A 98 23.93 -3.27 -25.64
C VAL A 98 24.72 -4.17 -24.71
N ASP A 99 24.82 -3.76 -23.45
CA ASP A 99 25.53 -4.48 -22.41
C ASP A 99 24.84 -4.29 -21.06
N PHE A 100 25.05 -5.25 -20.16
CA PHE A 100 24.57 -5.18 -18.79
C PHE A 100 25.54 -5.86 -17.82
N ALA A 101 25.61 -5.32 -16.61
CA ALA A 101 26.28 -5.98 -15.49
C ALA A 101 25.26 -6.22 -14.38
N MET A 102 25.27 -7.41 -13.80
CA MET A 102 24.35 -7.80 -12.72
C MET A 102 25.11 -8.44 -11.57
N ASP A 103 24.63 -8.19 -10.36
CA ASP A 103 25.27 -8.59 -9.13
C ASP A 103 24.20 -9.00 -8.10
N LEU A 104 24.43 -10.11 -7.41
CA LEU A 104 23.50 -10.72 -6.45
C LEU A 104 24.08 -10.67 -5.03
N GLY A 105 23.22 -10.70 -4.02
CA GLY A 105 23.59 -10.61 -2.62
C GLY A 105 22.44 -10.92 -1.67
N HIS A 106 22.57 -10.51 -0.41
CA HIS A 106 21.53 -10.74 0.58
C HIS A 106 20.28 -9.90 0.32
N PRO A 107 19.09 -10.36 0.73
CA PRO A 107 17.86 -9.57 0.70
C PRO A 107 18.03 -8.16 1.29
N ALA A 108 17.60 -7.13 0.56
CA ALA A 108 17.62 -5.75 1.04
C ALA A 108 16.22 -5.31 1.49
N ARG A 109 16.17 -4.46 2.53
CA ARG A 109 14.95 -3.73 2.87
C ARG A 109 14.78 -2.54 1.95
N PHE A 110 13.53 -2.21 1.64
CA PHE A 110 13.17 -1.04 0.87
C PHE A 110 12.91 0.15 1.79
N ALA A 111 13.35 1.34 1.39
CA ALA A 111 12.91 2.57 2.03
C ALA A 111 11.41 2.82 1.81
N ILE A 112 10.86 2.39 0.67
CA ILE A 112 9.44 2.42 0.35
C ILE A 112 9.00 0.99 0.05
N MET A 113 8.15 0.42 0.91
CA MET A 113 7.71 -0.96 0.74
C MET A 113 6.94 -1.11 -0.59
N PRO A 114 7.31 -2.08 -1.44
CA PRO A 114 6.57 -2.36 -2.66
C PRO A 114 5.15 -2.85 -2.36
N TYR A 115 4.28 -2.81 -3.36
CA TYR A 115 2.93 -3.37 -3.21
C TYR A 115 3.03 -4.88 -2.96
N PRO A 116 2.47 -5.41 -1.86
CA PRO A 116 2.60 -6.82 -1.50
C PRO A 116 1.58 -7.67 -2.28
N GLU A 117 1.94 -8.05 -3.52
CA GLU A 117 1.10 -8.85 -4.42
C GLU A 117 0.70 -10.20 -3.81
N GLU A 118 1.58 -10.79 -3.00
CA GLU A 118 1.37 -12.06 -2.31
C GLU A 118 0.21 -12.04 -1.30
N LEU A 119 -0.24 -10.86 -0.86
CA LEU A 119 -1.35 -10.71 0.08
C LEU A 119 -2.72 -10.66 -0.62
N ARG A 120 -2.78 -10.79 -1.95
CA ARG A 120 -4.05 -10.85 -2.69
C ARG A 120 -4.65 -12.25 -2.60
N GLU A 121 -5.96 -12.31 -2.44
CA GLU A 121 -6.69 -13.58 -2.45
C GLU A 121 -8.08 -13.44 -3.06
N TRP A 122 -8.59 -14.53 -3.64
CA TRP A 122 -9.95 -14.61 -4.16
C TRP A 122 -10.81 -15.44 -3.22
N VAL A 123 -11.99 -14.93 -2.89
CA VAL A 123 -12.95 -15.57 -1.99
C VAL A 123 -14.34 -15.52 -2.62
N THR A 124 -15.06 -16.63 -2.51
CA THR A 124 -16.47 -16.69 -2.90
C THR A 124 -17.34 -16.41 -1.67
N LEU A 125 -18.16 -15.36 -1.73
CA LEU A 125 -19.12 -15.04 -0.67
C LEU A 125 -20.31 -16.00 -0.68
N ASN A 126 -21.10 -16.00 0.41
CA ASN A 126 -22.28 -16.86 0.55
C ASN A 126 -23.37 -16.61 -0.52
N ASN A 127 -23.40 -15.41 -1.11
CA ASN A 127 -24.29 -15.05 -2.21
C ASN A 127 -23.74 -15.45 -3.59
N GLY A 128 -22.59 -16.14 -3.65
CA GLY A 128 -21.93 -16.59 -4.88
C GLY A 128 -21.00 -15.57 -5.53
N TRP A 129 -20.90 -14.34 -5.00
CA TRP A 129 -20.01 -13.32 -5.58
C TRP A 129 -18.54 -13.71 -5.44
N GLN A 130 -17.80 -13.58 -6.54
CA GLN A 130 -16.34 -13.66 -6.53
C GLN A 130 -15.79 -12.30 -6.09
N VAL A 131 -15.07 -12.31 -4.97
CA VAL A 131 -14.51 -11.11 -4.36
C VAL A 131 -13.01 -11.27 -4.24
N GLU A 132 -12.28 -10.28 -4.72
CA GLU A 132 -10.85 -10.17 -4.47
C GLU A 132 -10.64 -9.39 -3.17
N VAL A 133 -9.90 -9.97 -2.23
CA VAL A 133 -9.39 -9.25 -1.06
C VAL A 133 -7.92 -8.94 -1.28
N ARG A 134 -7.60 -7.65 -1.35
CA ARG A 134 -6.25 -7.18 -1.71
C ARG A 134 -5.83 -5.93 -0.93
N PRO A 135 -4.52 -5.69 -0.75
CA PRO A 135 -4.05 -4.41 -0.26
C PRO A 135 -4.54 -3.27 -1.16
N ILE A 136 -4.82 -2.11 -0.55
CA ILE A 136 -5.19 -0.90 -1.28
C ILE A 136 -4.01 -0.38 -2.08
N ARG A 137 -4.28 0.23 -3.23
CA ARG A 137 -3.30 0.90 -4.09
C ARG A 137 -3.55 2.41 -4.11
N ALA A 138 -2.51 3.17 -4.46
CA ALA A 138 -2.62 4.62 -4.64
C ALA A 138 -3.69 5.00 -5.68
N GLU A 139 -3.84 4.17 -6.72
CA GLU A 139 -4.81 4.34 -7.80
C GLU A 139 -6.26 4.08 -7.39
N ASP A 140 -6.51 3.54 -6.19
CA ASP A 140 -7.87 3.22 -5.71
C ASP A 140 -8.65 4.46 -5.21
N ALA A 141 -8.10 5.67 -5.29
CA ALA A 141 -8.79 6.89 -4.87
C ALA A 141 -10.20 7.07 -5.49
N PRO A 142 -10.42 6.79 -6.80
CA PRO A 142 -11.77 6.80 -7.38
C PRO A 142 -12.69 5.73 -6.78
N LEU A 143 -12.16 4.54 -6.50
CA LEU A 143 -12.91 3.43 -5.92
C LEU A 143 -13.38 3.76 -4.49
N ILE A 144 -12.49 4.37 -3.67
CA ILE A 144 -12.83 4.87 -2.33
C ILE A 144 -13.94 5.93 -2.42
N THR A 145 -13.89 6.82 -3.42
CA THR A 145 -14.88 7.88 -3.60
C THR A 145 -16.27 7.30 -3.89
N THR A 146 -16.35 6.34 -4.81
CA THR A 146 -17.61 5.67 -5.16
C THR A 146 -18.17 4.89 -3.98
N PHE A 147 -17.31 4.12 -3.29
CA PHE A 147 -17.69 3.40 -2.07
C PHE A 147 -18.24 4.34 -1.00
N HIS A 148 -17.55 5.45 -0.72
CA HIS A 148 -17.95 6.39 0.32
C HIS A 148 -19.34 7.00 0.09
N ARG A 149 -19.71 7.24 -1.19
CA ARG A 149 -21.03 7.77 -1.55
C ARG A 149 -22.17 6.78 -1.34
N GLN A 150 -21.86 5.49 -1.24
CA GLN A 150 -22.86 4.43 -1.00
C GLN A 150 -23.07 4.15 0.48
N LEU A 151 -22.30 4.78 1.37
CA LEU A 151 -22.43 4.62 2.81
C LEU A 151 -23.56 5.48 3.38
N SER A 152 -24.27 4.91 4.36
CA SER A 152 -25.20 5.69 5.18
C SER A 152 -24.47 6.70 6.07
N GLU A 153 -25.16 7.77 6.46
CA GLU A 153 -24.63 8.74 7.44
C GLU A 153 -24.27 8.06 8.77
N GLU A 154 -25.02 7.02 9.15
CA GLU A 154 -24.76 6.23 10.34
C GLU A 154 -23.44 5.46 10.24
N SER A 155 -23.20 4.76 9.12
CA SER A 155 -21.93 4.06 8.88
C SER A 155 -20.72 5.01 8.83
N ILE A 156 -20.88 6.20 8.23
CA ILE A 156 -19.86 7.25 8.22
C ILE A 156 -19.60 7.75 9.64
N ARG A 157 -20.66 8.04 10.42
CA ARG A 157 -20.54 8.44 11.82
C ARG A 157 -19.83 7.37 12.63
N PHE A 158 -20.19 6.10 12.46
CA PHE A 158 -19.52 4.96 13.11
C PHE A 158 -18.04 4.89 12.83
N ARG A 159 -17.63 5.22 11.60
CA ARG A 159 -16.21 5.18 11.21
C ARG A 159 -15.40 6.36 11.69
N TYR A 160 -15.95 7.57 11.65
CA TYR A 160 -15.19 8.80 11.88
C TYR A 160 -15.51 9.50 13.21
N PHE A 161 -16.47 9.00 13.99
CA PHE A 161 -16.99 9.63 15.20
C PHE A 161 -17.63 11.02 14.98
N HIS A 162 -17.83 11.42 13.73
CA HIS A 162 -18.56 12.60 13.30
C HIS A 162 -19.10 12.38 11.88
N ASN A 163 -20.05 13.21 11.44
CA ASN A 163 -20.52 13.16 10.06
C ASN A 163 -19.46 13.76 9.14
N LYS A 164 -18.97 12.94 8.20
CA LYS A 164 -18.02 13.34 7.16
C LYS A 164 -18.56 12.90 5.80
N SER A 165 -19.61 13.56 5.36
CA SER A 165 -20.38 13.16 4.17
C SER A 165 -19.60 13.22 2.85
N ASN A 166 -18.55 14.03 2.75
CA ASN A 166 -17.68 14.09 1.57
C ASN A 166 -16.20 13.96 1.95
N LEU A 167 -15.45 13.20 1.16
CA LEU A 167 -13.98 13.11 1.26
C LEU A 167 -13.34 14.22 0.43
N THR A 168 -12.42 14.95 1.05
CA THR A 168 -11.57 15.92 0.35
C THR A 168 -10.47 15.20 -0.43
N GLN A 169 -9.80 15.89 -1.36
CA GLN A 169 -8.63 15.34 -2.05
C GLN A 169 -7.51 14.94 -1.06
N ARG A 170 -7.36 15.69 0.05
CA ARG A 170 -6.42 15.37 1.11
C ARG A 170 -6.79 14.06 1.82
N ASP A 171 -8.08 13.85 2.09
CA ASP A 171 -8.56 12.59 2.68
C ASP A 171 -8.30 11.41 1.75
N LEU A 172 -8.59 11.55 0.46
CA LEU A 172 -8.35 10.51 -0.53
C LEU A 172 -6.87 10.16 -0.62
N SER A 173 -5.98 11.16 -0.60
CA SER A 173 -4.53 10.93 -0.57
C SER A 173 -4.12 10.13 0.66
N ILE A 174 -4.56 10.52 1.87
CA ILE A 174 -4.27 9.79 3.12
C ILE A 174 -4.82 8.37 3.09
N LEU A 175 -6.00 8.16 2.51
CA LEU A 175 -6.66 6.86 2.49
C LEU A 175 -6.12 5.92 1.40
N SER A 176 -5.58 6.41 0.30
CA SER A 176 -5.08 5.58 -0.81
C SER A 176 -3.56 5.40 -0.79
N HIS A 177 -2.80 6.43 -0.40
CA HIS A 177 -1.34 6.41 -0.43
C HIS A 177 -0.79 6.04 0.96
N ILE A 178 -0.85 4.74 1.27
CA ILE A 178 -0.36 4.22 2.54
C ILE A 178 1.10 3.74 2.44
N ASN A 179 1.82 3.78 3.56
CA ASN A 179 3.09 3.08 3.71
C ASN A 179 2.82 1.71 4.33
N TYR A 180 2.98 0.63 3.55
CA TYR A 180 2.66 -0.75 3.95
C TYR A 180 3.41 -1.24 5.21
N ASP A 181 4.55 -0.62 5.55
CA ASP A 181 5.33 -0.92 6.76
C ASP A 181 4.65 -0.38 8.04
N ARG A 182 3.99 0.78 7.95
CA ARG A 182 3.38 1.48 9.10
C ARG A 182 1.85 1.41 9.13
N GLN A 183 1.24 1.15 7.99
CA GLN A 183 -0.19 1.12 7.81
C GLN A 183 -0.52 -0.01 6.84
N MET A 184 -1.61 -0.73 7.07
CA MET A 184 -2.12 -1.67 6.08
C MET A 184 -3.60 -1.42 5.88
N ALA A 185 -4.06 -1.59 4.65
CA ALA A 185 -5.48 -1.54 4.33
C ALA A 185 -5.81 -2.63 3.32
N PHE A 186 -6.75 -3.50 3.68
CA PHE A 186 -7.31 -4.49 2.76
C PHE A 186 -8.68 -4.03 2.31
N ILE A 187 -8.92 -4.07 1.00
CA ILE A 187 -10.24 -3.84 0.42
C ILE A 187 -10.82 -5.17 -0.04
N ALA A 188 -12.14 -5.31 0.05
CA ALA A 188 -12.90 -6.34 -0.65
C ALA A 188 -13.46 -5.71 -1.92
N GLU A 189 -13.10 -6.21 -3.08
CA GLU A 189 -13.51 -5.72 -4.39
C GLU A 189 -14.27 -6.81 -5.16
N HIS A 190 -15.40 -6.45 -5.75
CA HIS A 190 -16.10 -7.28 -6.72
C HIS A 190 -15.92 -6.67 -8.12
N GLN A 191 -15.73 -7.53 -9.11
CA GLN A 191 -15.70 -7.14 -10.52
C GLN A 191 -16.96 -7.65 -11.21
N HIS A 192 -17.69 -6.74 -11.84
CA HIS A 192 -18.88 -7.06 -12.62
C HIS A 192 -18.51 -7.57 -14.03
N ASP A 193 -19.48 -8.21 -14.70
CA ASP A 193 -19.31 -8.76 -16.05
C ASP A 193 -18.95 -7.71 -17.11
N ASP A 194 -19.32 -6.45 -16.88
CA ASP A 194 -18.97 -5.30 -17.75
C ASP A 194 -17.54 -4.78 -17.52
N GLY A 195 -16.79 -5.41 -16.61
CA GLY A 195 -15.43 -5.05 -16.23
C GLY A 195 -15.35 -3.95 -15.17
N SER A 196 -16.46 -3.35 -14.75
CA SER A 196 -16.47 -2.36 -13.67
C SER A 196 -16.17 -3.00 -12.32
N LYS A 197 -15.59 -2.21 -11.42
CA LYS A 197 -15.15 -2.64 -10.09
C LYS A 197 -15.92 -1.88 -9.02
N GLU A 198 -16.35 -2.60 -7.99
CA GLU A 198 -16.95 -2.00 -6.80
C GLU A 198 -16.24 -2.47 -5.53
N MET A 199 -15.98 -1.54 -4.63
CA MET A 199 -15.48 -1.86 -3.30
C MET A 199 -16.65 -2.14 -2.38
N LEU A 200 -16.61 -3.28 -1.70
CA LEU A 200 -17.65 -3.75 -0.80
C LEU A 200 -17.38 -3.35 0.66
N GLY A 201 -16.09 -3.18 0.99
CA GLY A 201 -15.64 -2.80 2.30
C GLY A 201 -14.12 -2.65 2.38
N VAL A 202 -13.67 -2.03 3.46
CA VAL A 202 -12.24 -1.83 3.73
C VAL A 202 -11.96 -1.98 5.22
N VAL A 203 -10.90 -2.70 5.55
CA VAL A 203 -10.29 -2.75 6.88
C VAL A 203 -8.92 -2.07 6.82
N ARG A 204 -8.55 -1.36 7.88
CA ARG A 204 -7.29 -0.61 7.97
C ARG A 204 -6.68 -0.77 9.34
N VAL A 205 -5.37 -0.67 9.39
CA VAL A 205 -4.60 -0.60 10.62
C VAL A 205 -3.56 0.51 10.58
N TRP A 206 -3.29 1.11 11.73
CA TRP A 206 -2.17 2.02 11.98
C TRP A 206 -1.28 1.42 13.05
N ASN A 207 -0.03 1.10 12.69
CA ASN A 207 0.93 0.48 13.57
C ASN A 207 1.70 1.54 14.36
N ASP A 208 1.96 1.25 15.64
CA ASP A 208 2.94 1.99 16.41
C ASP A 208 4.34 1.87 15.77
N PRO A 209 5.21 2.87 15.91
CA PRO A 209 6.58 2.81 15.36
C PRO A 209 7.41 1.62 15.86
N ASP A 210 7.07 1.05 17.02
CA ASP A 210 7.70 -0.11 17.63
C ASP A 210 7.03 -1.46 17.25
N ASN A 211 5.96 -1.41 16.45
CA ASN A 211 5.11 -2.54 16.05
C ASN A 211 4.51 -3.33 17.22
N ILE A 212 4.35 -2.73 18.41
CA ILE A 212 3.76 -3.43 19.55
C ILE A 212 2.24 -3.41 19.47
N ARG A 213 1.66 -2.23 19.23
CA ARG A 213 0.22 -2.07 19.07
C ARG A 213 -0.13 -1.65 17.65
N THR A 214 -1.34 -2.01 17.25
CA THR A 214 -1.95 -1.53 16.02
C THR A 214 -3.41 -1.18 16.24
N GLU A 215 -3.84 -0.03 15.72
CA GLU A 215 -5.23 0.41 15.81
C GLU A 215 -5.99 0.03 14.54
N PHE A 216 -7.06 -0.75 14.66
CA PHE A 216 -7.87 -1.16 13.52
C PHE A 216 -9.09 -0.24 13.28
N SER A 217 -9.53 -0.22 12.03
CA SER A 217 -10.82 0.32 11.63
C SER A 217 -11.40 -0.49 10.49
N ILE A 218 -12.71 -0.60 10.42
CA ILE A 218 -13.39 -1.29 9.33
C ILE A 218 -14.67 -0.56 8.96
N ILE A 219 -15.01 -0.58 7.69
CA ILE A 219 -16.30 -0.12 7.19
C ILE A 219 -16.73 -0.99 6.00
N ILE A 220 -18.00 -1.38 6.00
CA ILE A 220 -18.63 -2.23 5.00
C ILE A 220 -19.85 -1.49 4.47
N ARG A 221 -20.16 -1.67 3.18
CA ARG A 221 -21.36 -1.09 2.57
C ARG A 221 -22.62 -1.61 3.25
N ASP A 222 -23.58 -0.72 3.52
CA ASP A 222 -24.75 -1.00 4.34
C ASP A 222 -25.63 -2.13 3.78
N ASP A 223 -25.83 -2.17 2.46
CA ASP A 223 -26.59 -3.18 1.71
C ASP A 223 -25.94 -4.58 1.70
N LEU A 224 -24.66 -4.68 2.09
CA LEU A 224 -23.89 -5.93 2.10
C LEU A 224 -23.58 -6.43 3.51
N GLN A 225 -24.10 -5.76 4.54
CA GLN A 225 -23.96 -6.22 5.92
C GLN A 225 -24.61 -7.59 6.11
N GLY A 226 -24.02 -8.41 6.98
CA GLY A 226 -24.48 -9.79 7.22
C GLY A 226 -23.97 -10.85 6.22
N LEU A 227 -23.32 -10.46 5.11
CA LEU A 227 -22.72 -11.40 4.14
C LEU A 227 -21.34 -11.94 4.56
N GLY A 228 -20.88 -11.61 5.76
CA GLY A 228 -19.60 -12.09 6.29
C GLY A 228 -18.36 -11.28 5.86
N ILE A 229 -18.50 -10.25 5.03
CA ILE A 229 -17.39 -9.42 4.52
C ILE A 229 -16.58 -8.80 5.67
N GLY A 230 -17.25 -8.31 6.72
CA GLY A 230 -16.58 -7.76 7.90
C GLY A 230 -15.69 -8.78 8.62
N SER A 231 -16.16 -10.02 8.74
CA SER A 231 -15.37 -11.11 9.35
C SER A 231 -14.22 -11.54 8.45
N LEU A 232 -14.45 -11.63 7.14
CA LEU A 232 -13.43 -11.94 6.14
C LEU A 232 -12.27 -10.94 6.21
N LEU A 233 -12.58 -9.64 6.11
CA LEU A 233 -11.57 -8.59 6.14
C LEU A 233 -10.82 -8.53 7.46
N MET A 234 -11.52 -8.60 8.60
CA MET A 234 -10.86 -8.59 9.90
C MET A 234 -9.95 -9.80 10.11
N LYS A 235 -10.37 -11.02 9.71
CA LYS A 235 -9.53 -12.21 9.82
C LYS A 235 -8.25 -12.06 9.01
N LYS A 236 -8.36 -11.61 7.76
CA LYS A 236 -7.18 -11.33 6.93
C LYS A 236 -6.23 -10.33 7.60
N MET A 237 -6.77 -9.27 8.20
CA MET A 237 -5.96 -8.27 8.90
C MET A 237 -5.31 -8.83 10.17
N ILE A 238 -6.03 -9.65 10.94
CA ILE A 238 -5.50 -10.34 12.12
C ILE A 238 -4.35 -11.27 11.70
N ASP A 239 -4.54 -12.08 10.67
CA ASP A 239 -3.53 -13.01 10.16
C ASP A 239 -2.29 -12.24 9.68
N TYR A 240 -2.48 -11.15 8.93
CA TYR A 240 -1.41 -10.27 8.49
C TYR A 240 -0.62 -9.69 9.68
N CYS A 241 -1.29 -9.00 10.62
CA CYS A 241 -0.65 -8.41 11.80
C CYS A 241 0.07 -9.46 12.65
N THR A 242 -0.51 -10.66 12.76
CA THR A 242 0.13 -11.79 13.46
C THR A 242 1.42 -12.20 12.75
N SER A 243 1.41 -12.33 11.42
CA SER A 243 2.56 -12.76 10.62
C SER A 243 3.75 -11.79 10.66
N ILE A 244 3.50 -10.49 10.80
CA ILE A 244 4.54 -9.47 10.92
C ILE A 244 4.98 -9.23 12.37
N GLY A 245 4.48 -10.03 13.32
CA GLY A 245 4.89 -10.00 14.72
C GLY A 245 4.28 -8.88 15.56
N THR A 246 3.18 -8.25 15.13
CA THR A 246 2.45 -7.28 15.95
C THR A 246 1.89 -7.98 17.20
N LEU A 247 1.95 -7.36 18.38
CA LEU A 247 1.60 -8.03 19.64
C LEU A 247 0.13 -7.85 20.03
N GLU A 248 -0.44 -6.67 19.82
CA GLU A 248 -1.81 -6.35 20.24
C GLU A 248 -2.53 -5.48 19.22
N MET A 249 -3.75 -5.88 18.87
CA MET A 249 -4.66 -5.11 18.02
C MET A 249 -5.74 -4.47 18.88
N ILE A 250 -5.94 -3.16 18.71
CA ILE A 250 -6.86 -2.35 19.50
C ILE A 250 -7.81 -1.55 18.61
N GLY A 251 -8.98 -1.19 19.13
CA GLY A 251 -9.89 -0.29 18.43
C GLY A 251 -11.00 0.21 19.34
N LYS A 252 -11.54 1.38 19.00
CA LYS A 252 -12.62 2.03 19.74
C LYS A 252 -13.92 1.93 18.95
N ILE A 253 -15.00 1.56 19.63
CA ILE A 253 -16.30 1.31 19.01
C ILE A 253 -17.36 2.09 19.76
N MET A 254 -18.17 2.88 19.07
CA MET A 254 -19.29 3.55 19.73
C MET A 254 -20.29 2.54 20.31
N VAL A 255 -20.87 2.90 21.46
CA VAL A 255 -21.70 2.00 22.28
C VAL A 255 -22.91 1.45 21.52
N ASP A 256 -23.49 2.28 20.65
CA ASP A 256 -24.64 2.02 19.79
C ASP A 256 -24.32 1.18 18.54
N ASN A 257 -23.05 0.98 18.19
CA ASN A 257 -22.65 0.14 17.07
C ASN A 257 -22.70 -1.37 17.43
N HIS A 258 -23.92 -1.87 17.61
CA HIS A 258 -24.18 -3.28 17.95
C HIS A 258 -23.58 -4.30 16.96
N PRO A 259 -23.66 -4.11 15.62
CA PRO A 259 -23.07 -5.04 14.67
C PRO A 259 -21.55 -5.19 14.85
N MET A 260 -20.84 -4.08 15.04
CA MET A 260 -19.39 -4.10 15.24
C MET A 260 -19.00 -4.77 16.55
N ARG A 261 -19.75 -4.51 17.63
CA ARG A 261 -19.55 -5.18 18.92
C ARG A 261 -19.75 -6.69 18.82
N ALA A 262 -20.75 -7.13 18.07
CA ALA A 262 -20.99 -8.56 17.82
C ALA A 262 -19.85 -9.19 17.00
N LEU A 263 -19.36 -8.49 15.97
CA LEU A 263 -18.22 -8.91 15.15
C LEU A 263 -16.95 -9.08 16.00
N MET A 264 -16.61 -8.08 16.82
CA MET A 264 -15.44 -8.15 17.70
C MET A 264 -15.49 -9.33 18.66
N LYS A 265 -16.66 -9.55 19.30
CA LYS A 265 -16.86 -10.70 20.19
C LYS A 265 -16.71 -12.02 19.44
N HIS A 266 -17.24 -12.12 18.21
CA HIS A 266 -17.10 -13.32 17.37
C HIS A 266 -15.64 -13.62 17.01
N LEU A 267 -14.82 -12.58 16.82
CA LEU A 267 -13.40 -12.68 16.49
C LEU A 267 -12.48 -12.83 17.72
N GLY A 268 -13.05 -12.94 18.92
CA GLY A 268 -12.28 -13.20 20.14
C GLY A 268 -11.69 -11.94 20.82
N PHE A 269 -12.09 -10.74 20.40
CA PHE A 269 -11.69 -9.52 21.09
C PHE A 269 -12.30 -9.48 22.50
N ARG A 270 -11.50 -9.00 23.46
CA ARG A 270 -11.99 -8.58 24.77
C ARG A 270 -12.54 -7.16 24.63
N CYS A 271 -13.82 -6.97 24.95
CA CYS A 271 -14.47 -5.68 24.90
C CYS A 271 -14.74 -5.13 26.30
N ARG A 272 -14.32 -3.90 26.58
CA ARG A 272 -14.57 -3.20 27.85
C ARG A 272 -15.21 -1.85 27.59
N TYR A 273 -16.15 -1.45 28.44
CA TYR A 273 -16.71 -0.10 28.38
C TYR A 273 -15.75 0.90 29.00
N ASN A 274 -15.43 1.95 28.24
CA ASN A 274 -14.64 3.09 28.65
C ASN A 274 -15.59 4.23 29.03
N MET A 275 -15.68 4.51 30.33
CA MET A 275 -16.59 5.54 30.87
C MET A 275 -16.13 6.95 30.51
N GLU A 276 -14.84 7.21 30.34
CA GLU A 276 -14.32 8.56 30.11
C GLU A 276 -14.61 9.00 28.67
N GLU A 277 -14.36 8.10 27.71
CA GLU A 277 -14.57 8.36 26.29
C GLU A 277 -15.98 7.97 25.79
N GLN A 278 -16.79 7.29 26.63
CA GLN A 278 -18.12 6.78 26.26
C GLN A 278 -18.08 5.86 25.02
N VAL A 279 -17.06 5.00 24.94
CA VAL A 279 -16.86 4.01 23.87
C VAL A 279 -16.62 2.61 24.44
N ILE A 280 -16.62 1.62 23.56
CA ILE A 280 -16.21 0.25 23.85
C ILE A 280 -14.80 0.06 23.29
N ASP A 281 -13.84 -0.18 24.18
CA ASP A 281 -12.49 -0.58 23.82
C ASP A 281 -12.50 -2.07 23.46
N ALA A 282 -12.04 -2.41 22.26
CA ALA A 282 -11.84 -3.78 21.80
C ALA A 282 -10.35 -4.08 21.71
N VAL A 283 -9.91 -5.16 22.35
CA VAL A 283 -8.49 -5.56 22.42
C VAL A 283 -8.35 -7.04 22.09
N LEU A 284 -7.44 -7.37 21.17
CA LEU A 284 -7.04 -8.73 20.82
C LEU A 284 -5.52 -8.87 20.94
N ARG A 285 -5.08 -9.89 21.69
CA ARG A 285 -3.67 -10.30 21.71
C ARG A 285 -3.39 -11.19 20.52
N LEU A 286 -2.35 -10.85 19.76
CA LEU A 286 -1.97 -11.54 18.53
C LEU A 286 -0.76 -12.44 18.76
N ASN A 287 0.28 -11.91 19.42
CA ASN A 287 1.54 -12.60 19.69
C ASN A 287 2.00 -12.36 21.13
N GLU A 288 2.87 -13.25 21.62
CA GLU A 288 3.54 -13.08 22.91
C GLU A 288 4.76 -12.13 22.78
N PRO A 289 5.06 -11.32 23.81
CA PRO A 289 6.26 -10.49 23.82
C PRO A 289 7.53 -11.33 24.02
N ASP A 290 8.53 -11.07 23.18
CA ASP A 290 9.84 -11.73 23.19
C ASP A 290 10.85 -11.05 24.13
N SER A 291 10.50 -9.88 24.68
CA SER A 291 11.38 -9.09 25.54
C SER A 291 10.66 -8.47 26.74
N GLU A 292 11.42 -8.17 27.80
CA GLU A 292 10.94 -7.44 28.98
C GLU A 292 10.40 -6.05 28.63
N TRP A 293 11.03 -5.34 27.69
CA TRP A 293 10.59 -4.00 27.30
C TRP A 293 9.26 -4.05 26.53
N GLN A 294 9.03 -5.08 25.71
CA GLN A 294 7.74 -5.29 25.04
C GLN A 294 6.63 -5.59 26.05
N ARG A 295 6.91 -6.42 27.07
CA ARG A 295 5.97 -6.69 28.18
C ARG A 295 5.57 -5.39 28.87
N HIS A 296 6.57 -4.59 29.27
CA HIS A 296 6.33 -3.31 29.94
C HIS A 296 5.52 -2.35 29.07
N ARG A 297 5.83 -2.23 27.77
CA ARG A 297 5.08 -1.39 26.83
C ARG A 297 3.63 -1.86 26.67
N LEU A 298 3.40 -3.17 26.64
CA LEU A 298 2.07 -3.76 26.55
C LEU A 298 1.22 -3.59 27.82
N GLU A 299 1.86 -3.50 28.98
CA GLU A 299 1.21 -3.25 30.28
C GLU A 299 0.91 -1.76 30.50
N SER A 300 1.71 -0.87 29.90
CA SER A 300 1.43 0.57 29.90
C SER A 300 0.13 0.87 29.15
N GLN A 301 -0.71 1.75 29.69
CA GLN A 301 -1.93 2.18 29.00
C GLN A 301 -1.57 2.82 27.64
N PRO A 302 -2.44 2.70 26.62
CA PRO A 302 -2.29 3.49 25.42
C PRO A 302 -2.27 4.98 25.82
N ASP A 303 -1.29 5.73 25.31
CA ASP A 303 -1.28 7.20 25.41
C ASP A 303 -2.45 7.79 24.60
#